data_AF-A0A661PQY8-F1
#
_entry.id   AF-A0A661PQY8-F1
#
_cell.length_a   1.000
_cell.length_b   1.000
_cell.length_c   1.000
_cell.angle_alpha   90.00
_cell.angle_beta   90.00
_cell.angle_gamma   90.00
#
_symmetry.space_group_name_H-M   'P 1'
#
loop_
_entity.id
_entity.type
_entity.pdbx_description
1 polymer ?
#
loop_
_entity_poly.entity_id
_entity_poly.type
_entity_poly.pdbx_seq_one_letter_code
_entity_poly.pdbx_strand_id
1 'polypeptide(L)'
;MKNTLRIITLMAVLQAGTVFAAGGGEGGGISLAGWIFIGFLAVIFAMQLIPSLFMFGSMMRAVFGKNQQDTAINNGKVNNP
;
A
#
# COMPACT_ATOMS: atom_id res chain seq x y z
N MET A 1 -9.89 -2.35 16.14
CA MET A 1 -8.64 -2.39 15.34
C MET A 1 -8.76 -1.76 13.94
N LYS A 2 -9.96 -1.57 13.36
CA LYS A 2 -10.15 -0.95 12.03
C LYS A 2 -9.59 0.48 11.89
N ASN A 3 -9.61 1.25 12.98
CA ASN A 3 -9.12 2.64 12.96
C ASN A 3 -7.59 2.72 12.95
N THR A 4 -6.90 1.76 13.58
CA THR A 4 -5.44 1.71 13.63
C THR A 4 -4.83 1.50 12.24
N LEU A 5 -5.42 0.61 11.42
CA LEU A 5 -4.98 0.39 10.03
C LEU A 5 -5.13 1.64 9.17
N ARG A 6 -6.26 2.35 9.28
CA ARG A 6 -6.48 3.63 8.57
C ARG A 6 -5.47 4.71 8.96
N ILE A 7 -5.15 4.80 10.24
CA ILE A 7 -4.18 5.79 10.76
C ILE A 7 -2.78 5.49 10.21
N ILE A 8 -2.37 4.21 10.19
CA ILE A 8 -1.07 3.80 9.62
C ILE A 8 -0.99 4.15 8.13
N THR A 9 -2.06 3.88 7.35
CA THR A 9 -2.10 4.22 5.93
C THR A 9 -2.04 5.73 5.68
N LEU A 10 -2.74 6.54 6.48
CA LEU A 10 -2.69 8.00 6.39
C LEU A 10 -1.29 8.55 6.74
N MET A 11 -0.67 8.02 7.79
CA MET A 11 0.69 8.39 8.19
C MET A 11 1.73 8.06 7.10
N ALA A 12 1.57 6.92 6.39
CA ALA A 12 2.46 6.55 5.29
C ALA A 12 2.37 7.50 4.09
N VAL A 13 1.17 8.00 3.76
CA VAL A 13 0.96 8.95 2.67
C VAL A 13 1.51 10.35 3.01
N LEU A 14 1.41 10.76 4.27
CA LEU A 14 1.87 12.07 4.74
C LEU A 14 3.40 12.17 4.85
N GLN A 15 4.12 11.06 4.88
CA GLN A 15 5.59 10.99 4.89
C GLN A 15 6.23 11.08 3.49
N ALA A 16 5.44 11.32 2.43
CA ALA A 16 5.94 11.64 1.10
C ALA A 16 6.55 13.06 1.09
N GLY A 17 7.69 13.22 1.77
CA GLY A 17 8.40 14.48 1.92
C GLY A 17 8.91 15.01 0.57
N THR A 18 8.84 16.32 0.43
CA THR A 18 9.37 17.08 -0.71
C THR A 18 10.87 16.89 -0.85
N VAL A 19 11.33 16.46 -2.01
CA VAL A 19 12.76 16.30 -2.33
C VAL A 19 13.29 17.63 -2.82
N PHE A 20 14.02 18.35 -1.96
CA PHE A 20 14.77 19.53 -2.34
C PHE A 20 16.07 19.11 -3.07
N ALA A 21 16.02 19.08 -4.40
CA ALA A 21 17.21 19.08 -5.24
C ALA A 21 17.76 20.53 -5.31
N ALA A 22 18.54 20.93 -4.31
CA ALA A 22 19.16 22.25 -4.29
C ALA A 22 20.49 22.26 -5.09
N GLY A 23 20.54 23.08 -6.15
CA GLY A 23 21.76 23.73 -6.67
C GLY A 23 22.57 22.93 -7.69
N GLY A 24 22.39 23.26 -8.98
CA GLY A 24 23.16 22.72 -10.09
C GLY A 24 24.63 23.16 -10.09
N GLY A 25 25.52 22.22 -10.47
CA GLY A 25 26.91 22.47 -10.83
C GLY A 25 27.19 21.80 -12.17
N GLU A 26 27.73 22.57 -13.10
CA GLU A 26 27.88 22.30 -14.52
C GLU A 26 28.72 21.04 -14.81
N GLY A 27 28.10 20.07 -15.47
CA GLY A 27 28.71 18.85 -15.98
C GLY A 27 27.60 17.92 -16.44
N GLY A 28 27.49 17.67 -17.75
CA GLY A 28 26.30 17.14 -18.44
C GLY A 28 25.86 15.71 -18.12
N GLY A 29 25.85 15.28 -16.86
CA GLY A 29 25.38 13.99 -16.40
C GLY A 29 24.62 14.08 -15.08
N ILE A 30 23.92 12.99 -14.74
CA ILE A 30 23.31 12.83 -13.41
C ILE A 30 24.46 12.84 -12.39
N SER A 31 24.44 13.80 -11.47
CA SER A 31 25.43 13.90 -10.40
C SER A 31 25.43 12.64 -9.54
N LEU A 32 26.53 12.35 -8.83
CA LEU A 32 26.60 11.24 -7.89
C LEU A 32 25.43 11.28 -6.88
N ALA A 33 25.08 12.48 -6.41
CA ALA A 33 23.93 12.70 -5.54
C ALA A 33 22.60 12.31 -6.23
N GLY A 34 22.44 12.62 -7.52
CA GLY A 34 21.28 12.21 -8.30
C GLY A 34 21.16 10.68 -8.45
N TRP A 35 22.27 9.97 -8.64
CA TRP A 35 22.30 8.50 -8.67
C TRP A 35 21.92 7.87 -7.34
N ILE A 36 22.46 8.39 -6.24
CA ILE A 36 22.11 7.93 -4.88
C ILE A 36 20.64 8.19 -4.58
N PHE A 37 20.12 9.35 -4.99
CA PHE A 37 18.71 9.69 -4.82
C PHE A 37 17.78 8.72 -5.58
N ILE A 38 18.10 8.41 -6.84
CA ILE A 38 17.33 7.43 -7.63
C ILE A 38 17.44 6.02 -7.03
N GLY A 39 18.64 5.61 -6.60
CA GLY A 39 18.86 4.33 -5.93
C GLY A 39 18.05 4.21 -4.64
N PHE A 40 17.97 5.28 -3.84
CA PHE A 40 17.18 5.32 -2.62
C PHE A 40 15.67 5.16 -2.90
N LEU A 41 15.15 5.85 -3.92
CA LEU A 41 13.76 5.66 -4.37
C LEU A 41 13.53 4.21 -4.81
N ALA A 42 14.43 3.63 -5.60
CA ALA A 42 14.31 2.25 -6.06
C ALA A 42 14.22 1.25 -4.88
N VAL A 43 14.99 1.47 -3.82
CA VAL A 43 14.91 0.65 -2.58
C VAL A 43 13.56 0.83 -1.89
N ILE A 44 13.03 2.04 -1.79
CA ILE A 44 11.69 2.27 -1.22
C ILE A 44 10.62 1.52 -2.03
N PHE A 45 10.65 1.62 -3.36
CA PHE A 45 9.73 0.90 -4.24
C PHE A 45 9.87 -0.63 -4.10
N ALA A 46 11.09 -1.14 -3.96
CA ALA A 46 11.33 -2.56 -3.75
C ALA A 46 10.81 -3.04 -2.37
N MET A 47 11.02 -2.25 -1.32
CA MET A 47 10.57 -2.61 0.04
C MET A 47 9.05 -2.62 0.17
N GLN A 48 8.33 -1.82 -0.61
CA GLN A 48 6.86 -1.84 -0.62
C GLN A 48 6.25 -2.89 -1.57
N LEU A 49 7.06 -3.66 -2.30
CA LEU A 49 6.53 -4.71 -3.19
C LEU A 49 5.68 -5.70 -2.42
N ILE A 50 6.17 -6.21 -1.28
CA ILE A 50 5.45 -7.19 -0.46
C ILE A 50 4.07 -6.67 0.00
N PRO A 51 3.95 -5.51 0.67
CA PRO A 51 2.65 -4.99 1.08
C PRO A 51 1.74 -4.65 -0.11
N SER A 52 2.30 -4.18 -1.24
CA SER A 52 1.52 -3.89 -2.45
C SER A 52 0.94 -5.16 -3.09
N LEU A 53 1.72 -6.25 -3.13
CA LEU A 53 1.28 -7.53 -3.68
C LEU A 53 0.19 -8.17 -2.81
N PHE A 54 0.31 -8.03 -1.49
CA PHE A 54 -0.71 -8.48 -0.56
C PHE A 54 -2.03 -7.72 -0.75
N MET A 55 -1.97 -6.39 -0.85
CA MET A 55 -3.16 -5.57 -1.16
C MET A 55 -3.76 -5.96 -2.52
N PHE A 56 -2.92 -6.08 -3.55
CA PHE A 56 -3.36 -6.45 -4.90
C PHE A 56 -4.05 -7.82 -4.93
N GLY A 57 -3.46 -8.83 -4.28
CA GLY A 57 -4.06 -10.16 -4.15
C GLY A 57 -5.41 -10.13 -3.40
N SER A 58 -5.53 -9.30 -2.35
CA SER A 58 -6.79 -9.13 -1.63
C SER A 58 -7.88 -8.49 -2.49
N MET A 59 -7.52 -7.53 -3.36
CA MET A 59 -8.45 -6.90 -4.31
C MET A 59 -8.87 -7.89 -5.39
N MET A 60 -7.94 -8.66 -5.96
CA MET A 60 -8.28 -9.73 -6.91
C MET A 60 -9.23 -10.75 -6.28
N ARG A 61 -8.98 -11.15 -5.03
CA ARG A 61 -9.88 -12.04 -4.30
C ARG A 61 -11.24 -11.40 -3.99
N ALA A 62 -11.32 -10.08 -3.81
CA ALA A 62 -12.59 -9.37 -3.62
C ALA A 62 -13.40 -9.26 -4.93
N VAL A 63 -12.72 -9.06 -6.06
CA VAL A 63 -13.35 -8.95 -7.39
C VAL A 63 -13.82 -10.31 -7.91
N PHE A 64 -13.00 -11.35 -7.74
CA PHE A 64 -13.28 -12.69 -8.27
C PHE A 64 -13.79 -13.68 -7.21
N GLY A 65 -13.83 -13.28 -5.93
CA GLY A 65 -14.32 -14.11 -4.84
C GLY A 65 -15.83 -14.23 -4.87
N LYS A 66 -16.33 -15.46 -4.81
CA LYS A 66 -17.75 -15.73 -4.61
C LYS A 66 -18.19 -15.09 -3.29
N ASN A 67 -19.24 -14.25 -3.35
CA ASN A 67 -19.90 -13.70 -2.17
C ASN A 67 -20.39 -14.86 -1.30
N GLN A 68 -19.58 -15.30 -0.33
CA GLN A 68 -20.08 -16.10 0.78
C GLN A 68 -20.83 -15.13 1.68
N GLN A 69 -22.07 -14.86 1.26
CA GLN A 69 -23.10 -14.33 2.12
C GLN A 69 -23.34 -15.42 3.16
N ASP A 70 -22.58 -15.37 4.25
CA ASP A 70 -22.75 -16.26 5.38
C ASP A 70 -24.21 -16.18 5.85
N THR A 71 -24.99 -17.20 5.52
CA THR A 71 -25.63 -18.17 6.46
C THR A 71 -25.96 -17.71 7.89
N ALA A 72 -26.21 -16.43 8.13
CA ALA A 72 -26.67 -15.87 9.41
C ALA A 72 -28.19 -15.60 9.44
N ILE A 73 -28.94 -16.04 8.41
CA ILE A 73 -30.42 -15.89 8.33
C ILE A 73 -31.14 -17.25 8.25
N ASN A 74 -30.48 -18.37 8.55
CA ASN A 74 -31.12 -19.71 8.54
C ASN A 74 -30.86 -20.53 9.82
N ASN A 75 -30.49 -19.89 10.94
CA ASN A 75 -30.41 -20.57 12.24
C ASN A 75 -31.48 -20.10 13.24
N GLY A 76 -32.40 -19.22 12.82
CA GLY A 76 -33.46 -18.67 13.69
C GLY A 76 -34.87 -19.20 13.43
N LYS A 77 -35.05 -20.24 12.58
CA LYS A 77 -36.38 -20.73 12.17
C LYS A 77 -36.60 -22.25 12.27
N VAL A 78 -35.69 -23.00 12.89
CA VAL A 78 -35.77 -24.48 12.95
C VAL A 78 -36.24 -25.03 14.30
N ASN A 79 -36.73 -24.17 15.22
CA ASN A 79 -37.10 -24.58 16.57
C ASN A 79 -38.21 -23.72 17.18
N ASN A 80 -39.33 -23.55 16.46
CA ASN A 80 -40.61 -23.23 17.11
C ASN A 80 -41.47 -24.50 17.13
N PRO A 81 -41.87 -25.02 18.32
CA PRO A 81 -42.71 -26.22 18.45
C PRO A 81 -44.11 -26.03 17.85
#